data_AF-A0A7C7ZEJ9-F1
#
_entry.id   AF-A0A7C7ZEJ9-F1
#
_cell.length_a   1.000
_cell.length_b   1.000
_cell.length_c   1.000
_cell.angle_alpha   90.00
_cell.angle_beta   90.00
_cell.angle_gamma   90.00
#
_symmetry.space_group_name_H-M   'P 1'
#
loop_
_entity.id
_entity.type
_entity.pdbx_description
1 polymer ?
#
loop_
_entity_poly.entity_id
_entity_poly.type
_entity_poly.pdbx_seq_one_letter_code
_entity_poly.pdbx_strand_id
1 'polypeptide(L)' 'MSRARFMLAQSESSAREVAGRVGYASDAAFNRTFKEQFGALPATFRKQARAIAD' A
#
# COMPACT_ATOMS: atom_id res chain seq x y z
N MET A 1 2.93 2.98 9.00
CA MET A 1 3.00 2.82 7.52
C MET A 1 3.88 1.66 7.04
N SER A 2 5.00 1.33 7.69
CA SER A 2 5.85 0.20 7.28
C SER A 2 5.12 -1.15 7.17
N ARG A 3 4.14 -1.41 8.05
CA ARG A 3 3.27 -2.60 7.96
C ARG A 3 2.42 -2.62 6.69
N ALA A 4 1.88 -1.47 6.27
CA ALA A 4 1.10 -1.38 5.03
C ALA A 4 1.98 -1.70 3.81
N ARG A 5 3.21 -1.15 3.77
CA ARG A 5 4.19 -1.43 2.71
C ARG A 5 4.51 -2.92 2.60
N PHE A 6 4.76 -3.58 3.74
CA PHE A 6 5.02 -5.02 3.77
C PHE A 6 3.82 -5.82 3.24
N MET A 7 2.61 -5.50 3.68
CA MET A 7 1.39 -6.20 3.23
C MET A 7 1.12 -5.98 1.74
N LEU A 8 1.38 -4.79 1.20
CA LEU A 8 1.21 -4.51 -0.23
C LEU A 8 2.19 -5.30 -1.12
N ALA A 9 3.39 -5.58 -0.62
CA ALA A 9 4.43 -6.30 -1.35
C ALA A 9 4.30 -7.82 -1.21
N GLN A 10 3.93 -8.32 -0.02
CA GLN A 10 3.95 -9.75 0.32
C GLN A 10 2.59 -10.43 0.24
N SER A 11 1.50 -9.68 0.04
CA SER A 11 0.14 -10.22 0.00
C SER A 11 -0.60 -9.85 -1.28
N GLU A 12 -1.65 -10.61 -1.57
CA GLU A 12 -2.64 -10.33 -2.61
C GLU A 12 -3.73 -9.36 -2.14
N SER A 13 -3.78 -9.06 -0.83
CA SER A 13 -4.78 -8.17 -0.23
C SER A 13 -4.82 -6.81 -0.92
N SER A 14 -6.00 -6.31 -1.28
CA SER A 14 -6.14 -5.03 -1.99
C SER A 14 -5.67 -3.83 -1.16
N ALA A 15 -5.33 -2.71 -1.80
CA ALA A 15 -4.92 -1.49 -1.10
C ALA A 15 -5.98 -1.01 -0.08
N ARG A 16 -7.27 -1.18 -0.42
CA ARG A 16 -8.40 -0.92 0.46
C ARG A 16 -8.42 -1.82 1.70
N GLU A 17 -8.16 -3.11 1.54
CA GLU A 17 -8.07 -4.04 2.67
C GLU A 17 -6.87 -3.71 3.57
N VAL A 18 -5.72 -3.39 2.97
CA VAL A 18 -4.54 -2.96 3.72
C VAL A 18 -4.82 -1.67 4.49
N ALA A 19 -5.51 -0.70 3.87
CA ALA A 19 -5.92 0.54 4.53
C ALA A 19 -6.79 0.26 5.77
N GLY A 20 -7.81 -0.57 5.65
CA GLY A 20 -8.65 -0.98 6.79
C GLY A 20 -7.85 -1.70 7.87
N ARG A 21 -6.96 -2.63 7.50
CA ARG A 21 -6.13 -3.39 8.46
C ARG A 21 -5.10 -2.54 9.20
N VAL A 22 -4.70 -1.39 8.65
CA VAL A 22 -3.76 -0.46 9.30
C VAL A 22 -4.44 0.75 9.93
N GLY A 23 -5.78 0.73 10.05
CA GLY A 23 -6.55 1.70 10.83
C GLY A 23 -7.09 2.89 10.04
N TYR A 24 -7.07 2.85 8.70
CA TYR A 24 -7.63 3.92 7.87
C TYR A 24 -9.07 3.61 7.51
N ALA A 25 -9.98 4.52 7.88
CA ALA A 25 -11.38 4.48 7.46
C ALA A 25 -11.59 4.93 6.01
N SER A 26 -10.65 5.68 5.44
CA SER A 26 -10.73 6.23 4.08
C SER A 26 -9.50 5.88 3.26
N ASP A 27 -9.74 5.27 2.10
CA ASP A 27 -8.71 4.97 1.10
C ASP A 27 -7.98 6.23 0.61
N ALA A 28 -8.67 7.36 0.45
CA ALA A 28 -8.06 8.64 0.09
C ALA A 28 -7.00 9.12 1.11
N ALA A 29 -7.32 9.04 2.40
CA ALA A 29 -6.40 9.41 3.48
C ALA A 29 -5.18 8.48 3.51
N PHE A 30 -5.41 7.17 3.37
CA PHE A 30 -4.34 6.19 3.26
C PHE A 30 -3.44 6.45 2.05
N ASN A 31 -4.03 6.65 0.87
CA ASN A 31 -3.30 6.88 -0.38
C ASN A 31 -2.44 8.14 -0.30
N ARG A 32 -2.98 9.23 0.26
CA ARG A 32 -2.23 10.48 0.47
C ARG A 32 -1.02 10.25 1.37
N THR A 33 -1.23 9.72 2.58
CA THR A 33 -0.14 9.50 3.53
C THR A 33 0.87 8.48 3.02
N PHE A 34 0.43 7.45 2.30
CA PHE A 34 1.32 6.46 1.72
C PHE A 34 2.19 7.07 0.61
N LYS A 35 1.61 7.90 -0.27
CA LYS A 35 2.36 8.63 -1.30
C LYS A 35 3.34 9.63 -0.68
N GLU A 36 2.94 10.35 0.36
CA GLU A 36 3.82 11.29 1.08
C GLU A 36 5.04 10.57 1.70
N GLN A 37 4.88 9.33 2.18
CA GLN A 37 5.97 8.57 2.81
C GLN A 37 6.82 7.75 1.84
N PHE A 38 6.24 7.22 0.76
CA PHE A 38 6.91 6.25 -0.13
C PHE A 38 7.02 6.73 -1.58
N GLY A 39 6.56 7.94 -1.90
CA GLY A 39 6.67 8.55 -3.23
C GLY A 39 5.70 8.02 -4.30
N ALA A 40 5.03 6.89 -4.05
CA ALA A 40 4.10 6.26 -4.99
C ALA A 40 2.78 5.88 -4.31
N LEU A 41 1.71 5.77 -5.10
CA LEU A 41 0.42 5.26 -4.60
C LEU A 41 0.52 3.75 -4.28
N PRO A 42 -0.25 3.23 -3.32
CA PRO A 42 -0.23 1.81 -2.92
C PRO A 42 -0.37 0.82 -4.07
N ALA A 43 -1.25 1.11 -5.03
CA ALA A 43 -1.49 0.25 -6.20
C ALA A 43 -0.28 0.22 -7.15
N THR A 44 0.35 1.37 -7.40
CA THR A 44 1.58 1.49 -8.20
C THR A 44 2.74 0.80 -7.51
N PHE A 45 2.88 1.02 -6.19
CA PHE A 45 3.91 0.39 -5.37
C PHE A 45 3.83 -1.14 -5.44
N ARG A 46 2.62 -1.72 -5.37
CA ARG A 46 2.43 -3.17 -5.55
C ARG A 46 2.93 -3.66 -6.91
N LYS A 47 2.56 -2.97 -8.00
CA LYS A 47 2.97 -3.37 -9.35
C LYS A 47 4.48 -3.37 -9.48
N GLN A 48 5.14 -2.34 -8.96
CA GLN A 48 6.61 -2.23 -8.94
C GLN A 48 7.25 -3.31 -8.08
N ALA A 49 6.72 -3.57 -6.88
CA ALA A 49 7.24 -4.59 -5.98
C ALA A 49 7.17 -5.99 -6.58
N ARG A 50 6.09 -6.30 -7.33
CA ARG A 50 5.95 -7.58 -8.05
C ARG A 50 6.86 -7.67 -9.28
N ALA A 51 7.04 -6.56 -10.00
CA ALA A 51 7.93 -6.53 -11.17
C ALA A 51 9.42 -6.69 -10.82
N ILE A 52 9.83 -6.43 -9.56
CA ILE A 52 11.19 -6.67 -9.06
C ILE A 52 11.36 -8.11 -8.54
N ALA A 53 10.25 -8.77 -8.18
CA ALA A 53 10.25 -10.11 -7.58
C ALA A 53 10.12 -11.24 -8.63
N ASP A 54 9.86 -10.89 -9.88
CA ASP A 54 9.93 -11.76 -11.07
C ASP A 54 11.33 -11.64 -11.69
#